data_AF-A0A1G0NRL3-F1
#
_entry.id   AF-A0A1G0NRL3-F1
#
_cell.length_a   1.000
_cell.length_b   1.000
_cell.length_c   1.000
_cell.angle_alpha   90.00
_cell.angle_beta   90.00
_cell.angle_gamma   90.00
#
_symmetry.space_group_name_H-M   'P 1'
#
loop_
_entity.id
_entity.type
_entity.pdbx_description
1 polymer ?
#
loop_
_entity_poly.entity_id
_entity_poly.type
_entity_poly.pdbx_seq_one_letter_code
_entity_poly.pdbx_strand_id
1 'polypeptide(L)'
;MNDKLLYSITAIFDSPDEIIHAAHETSSAGYTRFDVNTPYPVHGMDRAMNLKPTRLGFFSLVFGILGAASAILFMSWISLVDYPLVIGGKPFWSWPAFVPVAFEVTVLLVAVLTVVTMIVLYFKFPNNSHPLHDTPYMKRVSSDKFGISIQADDPKFNERDVSDFLGKLGGKEIAPVYFDTEDLGHGHRFFEPKFLLVLAVMAIVVSGGTYVIFNQIMFMEPFTWMSTQAKQKAQRPSELFKDGIGMRRPVQGTVARGFLPYAFTGNPDAAGRSLLNPLPMTKDVIERGKAGFLTYCSPCHGNFGAGDSRLRGQFPNPPTLHSDKVRNWPDGSIYHVITEGQNVMPSYASQISRDDRWAIVNYMRVMQRAHNAKESDLK
;
A
#
# COMPACT_ATOMS: atom_id res chain seq x y z
N MET A 1 -59.36 -25.70 25.94
CA MET A 1 -59.53 -24.24 26.07
C MET A 1 -58.30 -23.79 26.82
N ASN A 2 -57.29 -23.25 26.13
CA ASN A 2 -56.06 -22.78 26.79
C ASN A 2 -56.42 -21.59 27.68
N ASP A 3 -56.15 -21.71 28.98
CA ASP A 3 -56.42 -20.68 29.97
C ASP A 3 -55.45 -19.51 29.78
N LYS A 4 -55.84 -18.55 28.93
CA LYS A 4 -55.09 -17.31 28.77
C LYS A 4 -55.11 -16.54 30.09
N LEU A 5 -53.93 -16.26 30.63
CA LEU A 5 -53.78 -15.48 31.87
C LEU A 5 -53.76 -13.99 31.56
N LEU A 6 -54.31 -13.17 32.45
CA LEU A 6 -54.23 -11.73 32.34
C LEU A 6 -52.81 -11.26 32.66
N TYR A 7 -52.15 -10.56 31.74
CA TYR A 7 -50.82 -9.98 31.95
C TYR A 7 -50.91 -8.58 32.55
N SER A 8 -51.70 -7.72 31.92
CA SER A 8 -51.78 -6.30 32.28
C SER A 8 -53.04 -5.67 31.71
N ILE A 9 -53.48 -4.55 32.28
CA ILE A 9 -54.37 -3.62 31.57
C ILE A 9 -53.51 -2.51 30.97
N THR A 10 -53.75 -2.22 29.71
CA THR A 10 -53.03 -1.19 28.96
C THR A 10 -53.93 -0.04 28.58
N ALA A 11 -53.38 1.18 28.53
CA ALA A 11 -54.05 2.37 28.01
C ALA A 11 -53.10 3.20 27.14
N ILE A 12 -53.66 3.90 26.17
CA ILE A 12 -52.94 4.71 25.17
C ILE A 12 -53.23 6.20 25.37
N PHE A 13 -52.23 7.04 25.14
CA PHE A 13 -52.28 8.50 25.20
C PHE A 13 -51.74 9.10 23.90
N ASP A 14 -52.19 10.31 23.57
CA ASP A 14 -51.83 10.97 22.31
C ASP A 14 -50.61 11.89 22.44
N SER A 15 -50.29 12.33 23.66
CA SER A 15 -49.21 13.30 23.90
C SER A 15 -48.22 12.84 24.97
N PRO A 16 -46.96 13.34 24.92
CA PRO A 16 -45.94 13.08 25.94
C PRO A 16 -46.33 13.60 27.33
N ASP A 17 -47.01 14.76 27.39
CA ASP A 17 -47.40 15.38 28.65
C ASP A 17 -48.47 14.56 29.37
N GLU A 18 -49.43 14.01 28.62
CA GLU A 18 -50.45 13.10 29.13
C GLU A 18 -49.84 11.84 29.77
N ILE A 19 -48.88 11.21 29.08
CA ILE A 19 -48.26 9.97 29.62
C ILE A 19 -47.37 10.25 30.83
N ILE A 20 -46.65 11.38 30.87
CA ILE A 20 -45.87 11.76 32.06
C ILE A 20 -46.80 11.96 33.26
N HIS A 21 -47.92 12.68 33.07
CA HIS A 21 -48.90 12.87 34.11
C HIS A 21 -49.50 11.54 34.56
N ALA A 22 -49.89 10.68 33.62
CA ALA A 22 -50.42 9.35 33.92
C ALA A 22 -49.41 8.48 34.69
N ALA A 23 -48.13 8.51 34.33
CA ALA A 23 -47.07 7.80 35.02
C ALA A 23 -46.88 8.29 36.47
N HIS A 24 -46.88 9.62 36.66
CA HIS A 24 -46.77 10.24 38.00
C HIS A 24 -47.95 9.85 38.90
N GLU A 25 -49.17 9.94 38.39
CA GLU A 25 -50.38 9.57 39.14
C GLU A 25 -50.42 8.07 39.44
N THR A 26 -49.96 7.23 38.50
CA THR A 26 -49.88 5.77 38.70
C THR A 26 -48.87 5.42 39.81
N SER A 27 -47.69 6.06 39.80
CA SER A 27 -46.70 5.89 40.87
C SER A 27 -47.22 6.41 42.22
N SER A 28 -47.86 7.59 42.22
CA SER A 28 -48.42 8.22 43.43
C SER A 28 -49.61 7.43 44.02
N ALA A 29 -50.37 6.75 43.17
CA ALA A 29 -51.42 5.82 43.58
C ALA A 29 -50.87 4.53 44.22
N GLY A 30 -49.55 4.31 44.21
CA GLY A 30 -48.88 3.20 44.88
C GLY A 30 -48.76 1.93 44.05
N TYR A 31 -49.01 1.98 42.74
CA TYR A 31 -48.71 0.86 41.85
C TYR A 31 -47.19 0.73 41.68
N THR A 32 -46.69 -0.50 41.79
CA THR A 32 -45.25 -0.82 41.77
C THR A 32 -44.85 -1.68 40.58
N ARG A 33 -45.78 -2.45 40.01
CA ARG A 33 -45.62 -3.27 38.82
C ARG A 33 -46.36 -2.65 37.65
N PHE A 34 -45.80 -1.56 37.13
CA PHE A 34 -46.27 -0.96 35.89
C PHE A 34 -45.08 -0.56 35.03
N ASP A 35 -45.33 -0.46 33.73
CA ASP A 35 -44.34 -0.01 32.76
C ASP A 35 -44.96 1.03 31.83
N VAL A 36 -44.11 1.92 31.30
CA VAL A 36 -44.51 2.96 30.36
C VAL A 36 -43.73 2.73 29.08
N ASN A 37 -44.46 2.55 27.98
CA ASN A 37 -43.87 2.29 26.68
C ASN A 37 -44.06 3.55 25.83
N THR A 38 -42.98 4.00 25.20
CA THR A 38 -42.97 5.22 24.38
C THR A 38 -42.14 4.99 23.11
N PRO A 39 -42.48 5.64 21.98
CA PRO A 39 -41.75 5.46 20.71
C PRO A 39 -40.36 6.10 20.73
N TYR A 40 -40.12 7.01 21.67
CA TYR A 40 -38.84 7.68 21.90
C TYR A 40 -38.64 8.00 23.39
N PRO A 41 -37.41 8.33 23.83
CA PRO A 41 -37.14 8.69 25.22
C PRO A 41 -37.87 9.97 25.63
N VAL A 42 -38.76 9.87 26.62
CA VAL A 42 -39.48 11.01 27.19
C VAL A 42 -38.75 11.49 28.45
N HIS A 43 -38.27 12.73 28.43
CA HIS A 43 -37.50 13.29 29.55
C HIS A 43 -38.34 13.46 30.81
N GLY A 44 -37.82 13.02 31.97
CA GLY A 44 -38.52 13.10 33.25
C GLY A 44 -39.42 11.90 33.57
N MET A 45 -39.53 10.92 32.66
CA MET A 45 -40.28 9.68 32.89
C MET A 45 -39.72 8.89 34.08
N ASP A 46 -38.40 8.88 34.27
CA ASP A 46 -37.72 8.27 35.41
C ASP A 46 -38.19 8.84 36.76
N ARG A 47 -38.35 10.16 36.84
CA ARG A 47 -38.90 10.85 38.02
C ARG A 47 -40.39 10.60 38.19
N ALA A 48 -41.16 10.62 37.10
CA ALA A 48 -42.60 10.35 37.13
C ALA A 48 -42.91 8.91 37.60
N MET A 49 -42.13 7.94 37.14
CA MET A 49 -42.26 6.53 37.53
C MET A 49 -41.60 6.20 38.88
N ASN A 50 -40.88 7.15 39.49
CA ASN A 50 -40.10 6.95 40.72
C ASN A 50 -39.05 5.82 40.57
N LEU A 51 -38.35 5.78 39.43
CA LEU A 51 -37.33 4.77 39.14
C LEU A 51 -36.01 5.07 39.87
N LYS A 52 -35.34 4.01 40.30
CA LYS A 52 -33.98 4.11 40.86
C LYS A 52 -32.96 4.29 39.73
N PRO A 53 -31.86 5.03 39.99
CA PRO A 53 -30.76 5.14 39.05
C PRO A 53 -30.21 3.77 38.63
N THR A 54 -29.83 3.64 37.36
CA THR A 54 -29.30 2.38 36.83
C THR A 54 -27.90 2.10 37.41
N ARG A 55 -27.59 0.82 37.61
CA ARG A 55 -26.25 0.38 38.05
C ARG A 55 -25.28 0.16 36.89
N LEU A 56 -25.69 0.44 35.66
CA LEU A 56 -24.89 0.16 34.46
C LEU A 56 -23.57 0.94 34.45
N GLY A 57 -23.57 2.19 34.93
CA GLY A 57 -22.35 3.00 35.04
C GLY A 57 -21.31 2.40 36.00
N PHE A 58 -21.76 1.73 37.07
CA PHE A 58 -20.84 1.05 37.99
C PHE A 58 -20.17 -0.15 37.34
N PHE A 59 -20.92 -0.95 36.56
CA PHE A 59 -20.33 -2.04 35.77
C PHE A 59 -19.27 -1.53 34.78
N SER A 60 -19.59 -0.45 34.05
CA SER A 60 -18.63 0.20 33.14
C SER A 60 -17.34 0.60 33.85
N LEU A 61 -17.44 1.18 35.05
CA LEU A 61 -16.25 1.57 35.83
C LEU A 61 -15.40 0.36 36.21
N VAL A 62 -16.01 -0.72 36.67
CA VAL A 62 -15.31 -1.96 37.04
C VAL A 62 -14.61 -2.56 35.82
N PHE A 63 -15.28 -2.63 34.67
CA PHE A 63 -14.67 -3.11 33.42
C PHE A 63 -13.51 -2.25 32.96
N GLY A 64 -13.60 -0.93 33.16
CA GLY A 64 -12.52 -0.01 32.83
C GLY A 64 -11.29 -0.22 33.69
N ILE A 65 -11.47 -0.34 35.00
CA ILE A 65 -10.36 -0.62 35.94
C ILE A 65 -9.70 -1.97 35.60
N LEU A 66 -10.50 -3.00 35.35
CA LEU A 66 -10.00 -4.33 34.96
C LEU A 66 -9.28 -4.30 33.60
N GLY A 67 -9.78 -3.52 32.64
CA GLY A 67 -9.14 -3.38 31.33
C GLY A 67 -7.79 -2.67 31.41
N ALA A 68 -7.73 -1.55 32.13
CA ALA A 68 -6.48 -0.83 32.36
C ALA A 68 -5.46 -1.70 33.10
N ALA A 69 -5.89 -2.35 34.19
CA ALA A 69 -5.04 -3.22 34.99
C ALA A 69 -4.54 -4.41 34.17
N SER A 70 -5.40 -5.08 33.41
CA SER A 70 -5.00 -6.23 32.59
C SER A 70 -3.98 -5.84 31.52
N ALA A 71 -4.17 -4.72 30.82
CA ALA A 71 -3.23 -4.23 29.82
C ALA A 71 -1.86 -3.89 30.43
N ILE A 72 -1.84 -3.13 31.53
CA ILE A 72 -0.60 -2.73 32.21
C ILE A 72 0.12 -3.95 32.77
N LEU A 73 -0.59 -4.87 33.43
CA LEU A 73 -0.01 -6.08 33.99
C LEU A 73 0.56 -6.98 32.89
N PHE A 74 -0.16 -7.15 31.79
CA PHE A 74 0.29 -7.96 30.67
C PHE A 74 1.56 -7.38 30.01
N MET A 75 1.56 -6.08 29.68
CA MET A 75 2.75 -5.42 29.12
C MET A 75 3.93 -5.42 30.09
N SER A 76 3.68 -5.22 31.38
CA SER A 76 4.71 -5.28 32.41
C SER A 76 5.29 -6.68 32.53
N TRP A 77 4.45 -7.72 32.50
CA TRP A 77 4.89 -9.11 32.53
C TRP A 77 5.77 -9.47 31.34
N ILE A 78 5.36 -9.11 30.12
CA ILE A 78 6.16 -9.34 28.90
C ILE A 78 7.53 -8.65 29.02
N SER A 79 7.52 -7.36 29.35
CA SER A 79 8.72 -6.53 29.26
C SER A 79 9.70 -6.74 30.42
N LEU A 80 9.23 -7.24 31.57
CA LEU A 80 10.07 -7.46 32.77
C LEU A 80 10.43 -8.92 33.02
N VAL A 81 9.55 -9.86 32.66
CA VAL A 81 9.69 -11.27 33.07
C VAL A 81 9.87 -12.19 31.87
N ASP A 82 8.93 -12.19 30.94
CA ASP A 82 8.89 -13.18 29.85
C ASP A 82 10.01 -12.95 28.83
N TYR A 83 10.12 -11.73 28.30
CA TYR A 83 11.10 -11.42 27.26
C TYR A 83 11.58 -9.97 27.30
N PRO A 84 12.48 -9.63 28.25
CA PRO A 84 13.03 -8.29 28.37
C PRO A 84 13.94 -7.95 27.17
N LEU A 85 13.52 -6.96 26.38
CA LEU A 85 14.24 -6.50 25.19
C LEU A 85 14.80 -5.09 25.36
N VAL A 86 16.05 -4.92 24.94
CA VAL A 86 16.71 -3.60 24.89
C VAL A 86 16.34 -2.90 23.58
N ILE A 87 15.29 -2.08 23.60
CA ILE A 87 14.80 -1.36 22.41
C ILE A 87 15.12 0.13 22.55
N GLY A 88 16.07 0.62 21.74
CA GLY A 88 16.42 2.05 21.69
C GLY A 88 16.93 2.62 23.02
N GLY A 89 17.50 1.78 23.90
CA GLY A 89 18.05 2.19 25.20
C GLY A 89 17.01 2.59 26.26
N LYS A 90 15.72 2.31 26.02
CA LYS A 90 14.64 2.61 26.97
C LYS A 90 14.65 1.62 28.15
N PRO A 91 14.18 2.02 29.34
CA PRO A 91 14.02 1.10 30.46
C PRO A 91 13.01 0.00 30.11
N PHE A 92 13.20 -1.20 30.67
CA PHE A 92 12.30 -2.33 30.45
C PHE A 92 10.86 -2.01 30.86
N TRP A 93 10.66 -1.21 31.93
CA TRP A 93 9.34 -0.72 32.30
C TRP A 93 9.14 0.73 31.85
N SER A 94 8.57 0.91 30.66
CA SER A 94 8.39 2.22 30.02
C SER A 94 6.93 2.70 30.14
N TRP A 95 6.57 3.26 31.30
CA TRP A 95 5.20 3.74 31.58
C TRP A 95 4.59 4.62 30.48
N PRO A 96 5.27 5.67 29.94
CA PRO A 96 4.67 6.52 28.91
C PRO A 96 4.31 5.77 27.62
N ALA A 97 5.04 4.71 27.30
CA ALA A 97 4.78 3.89 26.12
C ALA A 97 3.57 2.95 26.30
N PHE A 98 3.23 2.60 27.55
CA PHE A 98 2.11 1.71 27.85
C PHE A 98 0.77 2.46 27.85
N VAL A 99 0.77 3.77 28.13
CA VAL A 99 -0.47 4.56 28.26
C VAL A 99 -1.38 4.48 27.02
N PRO A 100 -0.90 4.66 25.77
CA PRO A 100 -1.80 4.59 24.61
C PRO A 100 -2.45 3.22 24.46
N VAL A 101 -1.71 2.13 24.67
CA VAL A 101 -2.23 0.76 24.57
C VAL A 101 -3.22 0.48 25.70
N ALA A 102 -2.88 0.85 26.94
CA ALA A 102 -3.77 0.66 28.07
C ALA A 102 -5.09 1.44 27.91
N PHE A 103 -5.04 2.66 27.37
CA PHE A 103 -6.22 3.46 27.06
C PHE A 103 -7.14 2.74 26.06
N GLU A 104 -6.61 2.28 24.93
CA GLU A 104 -7.41 1.59 23.90
C GLU A 104 -8.04 0.30 24.44
N VAL A 105 -7.27 -0.51 25.17
CA VAL A 105 -7.79 -1.76 25.76
C VAL A 105 -8.87 -1.47 26.80
N THR A 106 -8.70 -0.40 27.59
CA THR A 106 -9.71 0.05 28.57
C THR A 106 -11.01 0.43 27.88
N VAL A 107 -10.94 1.31 26.87
CA VAL A 107 -12.12 1.78 26.13
C VAL A 107 -12.83 0.61 25.44
N LEU A 108 -12.07 -0.29 24.82
CA LEU A 108 -12.60 -1.48 24.17
C LEU A 108 -13.35 -2.40 25.15
N LEU A 109 -12.72 -2.74 26.29
CA LEU A 109 -13.32 -3.63 27.27
C LEU A 109 -14.58 -3.02 27.90
N VAL A 110 -14.55 -1.71 28.23
CA VAL A 110 -15.73 -1.01 28.73
C VAL A 110 -16.86 -1.06 27.71
N ALA A 111 -16.59 -0.66 26.46
CA ALA A 111 -17.63 -0.61 25.43
C ALA A 111 -18.29 -1.98 25.21
N VAL A 112 -17.49 -3.03 25.04
CA VAL A 112 -18.00 -4.38 24.77
C VAL A 112 -18.71 -4.95 25.98
N LEU A 113 -18.08 -4.94 27.16
CA LEU A 113 -18.65 -5.59 28.34
C LEU A 113 -19.86 -4.84 28.90
N THR A 114 -19.93 -3.52 28.77
CA THR A 114 -21.13 -2.76 29.16
C THR A 114 -22.31 -3.10 28.25
N VAL A 115 -22.10 -3.20 26.93
CA VAL A 115 -23.15 -3.61 26.00
C VAL A 115 -23.61 -5.04 26.29
N VAL A 116 -22.68 -5.98 26.50
CA VAL A 116 -23.01 -7.35 26.88
C VAL A 116 -23.81 -7.39 28.19
N THR A 117 -23.39 -6.61 29.19
CA THR A 117 -24.08 -6.52 30.49
C THR A 117 -25.50 -5.96 30.32
N MET A 118 -25.67 -4.92 29.49
CA MET A 118 -26.98 -4.36 29.16
C MET A 118 -27.89 -5.41 28.50
N ILE A 119 -27.38 -6.10 27.49
CA ILE A 119 -28.14 -7.12 26.74
C ILE A 119 -28.54 -8.30 27.64
N VAL A 120 -27.62 -8.81 28.46
CA VAL A 120 -27.84 -10.02 29.26
C VAL A 120 -28.60 -9.74 30.56
N LEU A 121 -28.24 -8.71 31.32
CA LEU A 121 -28.83 -8.46 32.64
C LEU A 121 -30.10 -7.60 32.58
N TYR A 122 -30.16 -6.63 31.68
CA TYR A 122 -31.28 -5.68 31.61
C TYR A 122 -32.31 -6.10 30.57
N PHE A 123 -31.87 -6.37 29.33
CA PHE A 123 -32.79 -6.79 28.26
C PHE A 123 -33.13 -8.28 28.31
N LYS A 124 -32.34 -9.08 29.05
CA LYS A 124 -32.53 -10.54 29.22
C LYS A 124 -32.52 -11.31 27.89
N PHE A 125 -31.85 -10.76 26.87
CA PHE A 125 -31.63 -11.48 25.61
C PHE A 125 -30.78 -12.74 25.85
N PRO A 126 -31.03 -13.84 25.11
CA PRO A 126 -31.83 -13.95 23.89
C PRO A 126 -33.33 -14.21 24.13
N ASN A 127 -33.85 -14.07 25.35
CA ASN A 127 -35.29 -14.22 25.57
C ASN A 127 -36.04 -13.03 24.94
N ASN A 128 -36.66 -13.27 23.79
CA ASN A 128 -37.49 -12.29 23.07
C ASN A 128 -39.00 -12.56 23.26
N SER A 129 -39.36 -13.38 24.25
CA SER A 129 -40.75 -13.67 24.58
C SER A 129 -41.23 -12.68 25.64
N HIS A 130 -42.10 -11.75 25.24
CA HIS A 130 -42.74 -10.79 26.14
C HIS A 130 -44.24 -10.72 25.85
N PRO A 131 -45.13 -10.74 26.87
CA PRO A 131 -46.58 -10.74 26.69
C PRO A 131 -47.17 -9.57 25.90
N LEU A 132 -46.44 -8.45 25.84
CA LEU A 132 -46.85 -7.27 25.08
C LEU A 132 -46.50 -7.35 23.58
N HIS A 133 -45.65 -8.29 23.14
CA HIS A 133 -45.30 -8.42 21.72
C HIS A 133 -46.53 -8.75 20.86
N ASP A 134 -46.57 -8.21 19.64
CA ASP A 134 -47.66 -8.36 18.67
C ASP A 134 -49.07 -7.90 19.09
N THR A 135 -49.21 -7.30 20.27
CA THR A 135 -50.48 -6.70 20.73
C THR A 135 -50.84 -5.44 19.91
N PRO A 136 -52.13 -5.12 19.73
CA PRO A 136 -52.57 -3.85 19.14
C PRO A 136 -51.98 -2.63 19.87
N TYR A 137 -51.88 -2.72 21.21
CA TYR A 137 -51.23 -1.74 22.07
C TYR A 137 -49.78 -1.46 21.65
N MET A 138 -48.94 -2.50 21.59
CA MET A 138 -47.51 -2.31 21.31
C MET A 138 -47.28 -1.79 19.88
N LYS A 139 -48.11 -2.20 18.91
CA LYS A 139 -48.05 -1.69 17.51
C LYS A 139 -48.30 -0.18 17.41
N ARG A 140 -49.19 0.37 18.25
CA ARG A 140 -49.47 1.81 18.32
C ARG A 140 -48.34 2.55 19.02
N VAL A 141 -47.88 2.01 20.14
CA VAL A 141 -46.88 2.66 20.99
C VAL A 141 -45.49 2.68 20.35
N SER A 142 -45.16 1.68 19.53
CA SER A 142 -43.92 1.66 18.74
C SER A 142 -43.92 2.65 17.57
N SER A 143 -45.07 3.24 17.23
CA SER A 143 -45.24 4.11 16.06
C SER A 143 -45.39 5.57 16.48
N ASP A 144 -46.53 5.94 17.05
CA ASP A 144 -46.92 7.34 17.23
C ASP A 144 -47.66 7.64 18.55
N LYS A 145 -47.94 6.62 19.36
CA LYS A 145 -48.69 6.77 20.62
C LYS A 145 -47.85 6.50 21.86
N PHE A 146 -48.36 6.89 23.02
CA PHE A 146 -47.71 6.65 24.31
C PHE A 146 -48.56 5.68 25.13
N GLY A 147 -47.95 4.74 25.83
CA GLY A 147 -48.69 3.67 26.48
C GLY A 147 -48.27 3.46 27.93
N ILE A 148 -49.23 3.08 28.77
CA ILE A 148 -48.99 2.57 30.12
C ILE A 148 -49.57 1.17 30.25
N SER A 149 -48.86 0.29 30.94
CA SER A 149 -49.25 -1.09 31.24
C SER A 149 -49.14 -1.33 32.73
N ILE A 150 -50.26 -1.57 33.41
CA ILE A 150 -50.30 -1.94 34.83
C ILE A 150 -50.45 -3.46 34.90
N GLN A 151 -49.45 -4.14 35.46
CA GLN A 151 -49.33 -5.59 35.44
C GLN A 151 -50.24 -6.24 36.49
N ALA A 152 -50.76 -7.43 36.15
CA ALA A 152 -51.66 -8.20 36.99
C ALA A 152 -50.98 -8.80 38.22
N ASP A 153 -49.64 -8.82 38.26
CA ASP A 153 -48.84 -9.24 39.42
C ASP A 153 -48.63 -8.13 40.46
N ASP A 154 -49.18 -6.92 40.23
CA ASP A 154 -49.14 -5.85 41.23
C ASP A 154 -50.01 -6.21 42.45
N PRO A 155 -49.52 -6.00 43.68
CA PRO A 155 -50.30 -6.29 44.90
C PRO A 155 -51.64 -5.55 44.99
N LYS A 156 -51.77 -4.39 44.32
CA LYS A 156 -52.97 -3.55 44.31
C LYS A 156 -53.82 -3.77 43.04
N PHE A 157 -53.52 -4.79 42.25
CA PHE A 157 -54.20 -5.01 40.99
C PHE A 157 -55.64 -5.51 41.19
N ASN A 158 -56.58 -4.78 40.58
CA ASN A 158 -57.96 -5.22 40.34
C ASN A 158 -58.38 -4.74 38.96
N GLU A 159 -58.88 -5.64 38.12
CA GLU A 159 -59.15 -5.37 36.71
C GLU A 159 -60.09 -4.17 36.49
N ARG A 160 -61.16 -4.06 37.29
CA ARG A 160 -62.13 -2.97 37.16
C ARG A 160 -61.56 -1.66 37.66
N ASP A 161 -60.94 -1.68 38.85
CA ASP A 161 -60.40 -0.47 39.47
C ASP A 161 -59.28 0.14 38.63
N VAL A 162 -58.43 -0.70 38.03
CA VAL A 162 -57.35 -0.28 37.14
C VAL A 162 -57.90 0.29 35.82
N SER A 163 -58.93 -0.33 35.24
CA SER A 163 -59.56 0.17 34.02
C SER A 163 -60.21 1.54 34.25
N ASP A 164 -60.94 1.70 35.36
CA ASP A 164 -61.56 2.96 35.74
C ASP A 164 -60.51 4.04 36.08
N PHE A 165 -59.41 3.65 36.74
CA PHE A 165 -58.30 4.53 37.06
C PHE A 165 -57.64 5.07 35.78
N LEU A 166 -57.29 4.20 34.84
CA LEU A 166 -56.72 4.59 33.56
C LEU A 166 -57.68 5.46 32.73
N GLY A 167 -58.99 5.19 32.80
CA GLY A 167 -60.02 6.02 32.18
C GLY A 167 -60.06 7.45 32.75
N LYS A 168 -59.95 7.59 34.07
CA LYS A 168 -59.88 8.91 34.74
C LYS A 168 -58.64 9.71 34.36
N LEU A 169 -57.54 9.03 34.05
CA LEU A 169 -56.30 9.68 33.59
C LEU A 169 -56.36 10.13 32.13
N GLY A 170 -57.46 9.85 31.41
CA GLY A 170 -57.60 10.19 29.99
C GLY A 170 -57.12 9.10 29.03
N GLY A 171 -56.89 7.88 29.53
CA GLY A 171 -56.45 6.73 28.74
C GLY A 171 -57.48 6.35 27.67
N LYS A 172 -56.98 6.14 26.45
CA LYS A 172 -57.74 5.69 25.27
C LYS A 172 -57.44 4.22 24.99
N GLU A 173 -58.35 3.55 24.30
CA GLU A 173 -58.20 2.14 23.91
C GLU A 173 -57.79 1.23 25.09
N ILE A 174 -58.45 1.40 26.24
CA ILE A 174 -58.17 0.63 27.46
C ILE A 174 -58.56 -0.83 27.20
N ALA A 175 -57.57 -1.73 27.25
CA ALA A 175 -57.77 -3.14 26.94
C ALA A 175 -56.94 -4.05 27.87
N PRO A 176 -57.50 -5.20 28.28
CA PRO A 176 -56.73 -6.25 28.93
C PRO A 176 -55.83 -6.96 27.90
N VAL A 177 -54.58 -7.18 28.27
CA VAL A 177 -53.64 -8.01 27.51
C VAL A 177 -53.55 -9.36 28.19
N TYR A 178 -53.89 -10.42 27.45
CA TYR A 178 -53.77 -11.80 27.90
C TYR A 178 -52.59 -12.50 27.22
N PHE A 179 -51.99 -13.45 27.93
CA PHE A 179 -50.87 -14.25 27.43
C PHE A 179 -51.10 -15.74 27.69
N ASP A 180 -50.48 -16.58 26.88
CA ASP A 180 -50.40 -18.03 27.13
C ASP A 180 -49.11 -18.34 27.89
N THR A 181 -49.20 -19.22 28.89
CA THR A 181 -48.03 -19.73 29.60
C THR A 181 -47.10 -20.54 28.70
N GLU A 182 -47.63 -21.12 27.61
CA GLU A 182 -46.83 -21.80 26.59
C GLU A 182 -45.93 -20.83 25.80
N ASP A 183 -46.39 -19.60 25.55
CA ASP A 183 -45.66 -18.57 24.79
C ASP A 183 -44.43 -18.01 25.55
N LEU A 184 -44.46 -18.05 26.88
CA LEU A 184 -43.35 -17.65 27.75
C LEU A 184 -42.30 -18.75 27.96
N GLY A 185 -42.60 -19.99 27.55
CA GLY A 185 -41.87 -21.21 27.90
C GLY A 185 -40.74 -21.61 26.94
N HIS A 186 -40.41 -20.82 25.92
CA HIS A 186 -39.24 -21.12 25.08
C HIS A 186 -37.94 -20.79 25.81
N GLY A 187 -37.50 -21.74 26.65
CA GLY A 187 -36.19 -21.75 27.27
C GLY A 187 -35.09 -21.46 26.25
N HIS A 188 -34.06 -20.73 26.68
CA HIS A 188 -33.03 -20.17 25.81
C HIS A 188 -32.48 -21.18 24.82
N ARG A 189 -32.84 -21.07 23.53
CA ARG A 189 -32.27 -21.88 22.46
C ARG A 189 -30.97 -21.23 21.96
N PHE A 190 -30.01 -21.02 22.86
CA PHE A 190 -28.67 -20.52 22.50
C PHE A 190 -28.03 -21.35 21.37
N PHE A 191 -28.43 -22.62 21.25
CA PHE A 191 -27.96 -23.57 20.25
C PHE A 191 -29.02 -23.92 19.20
N GLU A 192 -29.98 -23.04 18.92
CA GLU A 192 -30.90 -23.28 17.79
C GLU A 192 -30.09 -23.39 16.49
N PRO A 193 -30.29 -24.45 15.69
CA PRO A 193 -29.48 -24.68 14.49
C PRO A 193 -29.49 -23.50 13.52
N LYS A 194 -30.62 -22.77 13.41
CA LYS A 194 -30.73 -21.58 12.56
C LYS A 194 -29.88 -20.42 13.07
N PHE A 195 -29.86 -20.18 14.38
CA PHE A 195 -29.05 -19.14 14.99
C PHE A 195 -27.55 -19.46 14.87
N LEU A 196 -27.17 -20.71 15.16
CA LEU A 196 -25.79 -21.18 14.99
C LEU A 196 -25.33 -21.10 13.52
N LEU A 197 -26.21 -21.43 12.57
CA LEU A 197 -25.93 -21.28 11.14
C LEU A 197 -25.64 -19.82 10.78
N VAL A 198 -26.48 -18.88 11.22
CA VAL A 198 -26.28 -17.44 10.97
C VAL A 198 -24.95 -16.97 11.57
N LEU A 199 -24.64 -17.39 12.79
CA LEU A 199 -23.42 -17.01 13.49
C LEU A 199 -22.17 -17.59 12.79
N ALA A 200 -22.24 -18.84 12.32
CA ALA A 200 -21.19 -19.48 11.53
C ALA A 200 -21.00 -18.78 10.17
N VAL A 201 -22.09 -18.47 9.46
CA VAL A 201 -22.02 -17.73 8.18
C VAL A 201 -21.40 -16.35 8.39
N MET A 202 -21.82 -15.62 9.42
CA MET A 202 -21.25 -14.31 9.75
C MET A 202 -19.76 -14.41 10.06
N ALA A 203 -19.34 -15.40 10.85
CA ALA A 203 -17.94 -15.64 11.16
C ALA A 203 -17.11 -15.95 9.89
N ILE A 204 -17.64 -16.78 8.98
CA ILE A 204 -16.99 -17.09 7.70
C ILE A 204 -16.86 -15.84 6.82
N VAL A 205 -17.93 -15.05 6.70
CA VAL A 205 -17.94 -13.83 5.88
C VAL A 205 -16.96 -12.79 6.43
N VAL A 206 -16.98 -12.53 7.74
CA VAL A 206 -16.09 -11.56 8.38
C VAL A 206 -14.64 -12.03 8.31
N SER A 207 -14.36 -13.29 8.61
CA SER A 207 -13.01 -13.85 8.55
C SER A 207 -12.47 -13.86 7.11
N GLY A 208 -13.29 -14.31 6.15
CA GLY A 208 -12.94 -14.31 4.73
C GLY A 208 -12.70 -12.91 4.18
N GLY A 209 -13.59 -11.95 4.50
CA GLY A 209 -13.42 -10.54 4.12
C GLY A 209 -12.16 -9.94 4.71
N THR A 210 -11.88 -10.21 6.00
CA THR A 210 -10.67 -9.77 6.68
C THR A 210 -9.42 -10.36 6.02
N TYR A 211 -9.42 -11.67 5.75
CA TYR A 211 -8.33 -12.34 5.03
C TYR A 211 -8.07 -11.72 3.66
N VAL A 212 -9.11 -11.50 2.86
CA VAL A 212 -8.98 -10.88 1.52
C VAL A 212 -8.44 -9.46 1.62
N ILE A 213 -8.96 -8.64 2.54
CA ILE A 213 -8.50 -7.27 2.72
C ILE A 213 -7.01 -7.23 3.11
N PHE A 214 -6.63 -7.99 4.14
CA PHE A 214 -5.27 -7.95 4.65
C PHE A 214 -4.26 -8.64 3.75
N ASN A 215 -4.62 -9.72 3.05
CA ASN A 215 -3.67 -10.50 2.24
C ASN A 215 -3.69 -10.21 0.74
N GLN A 216 -4.75 -9.60 0.21
CA GLN A 216 -4.82 -9.26 -1.21
C GLN A 216 -4.84 -7.75 -1.38
N ILE A 217 -5.85 -7.07 -0.84
CA ILE A 217 -6.10 -5.66 -1.16
C ILE A 217 -5.01 -4.74 -0.62
N MET A 218 -4.56 -4.94 0.63
CA MET A 218 -3.49 -4.13 1.24
C MET A 218 -2.15 -4.25 0.52
N PHE A 219 -1.90 -5.38 -0.16
CA PHE A 219 -0.65 -5.62 -0.90
C PHE A 219 -0.74 -5.29 -2.39
N MET A 220 -1.93 -4.90 -2.88
CA MET A 220 -2.05 -4.34 -4.21
C MET A 220 -1.47 -2.93 -4.20
N GLU A 221 -0.35 -2.73 -4.89
CA GLU A 221 0.24 -1.40 -5.06
C GLU A 221 -0.71 -0.52 -5.90
N PRO A 222 -1.30 0.54 -5.35
CA PRO A 222 -2.06 1.49 -6.14
C PRO A 222 -1.10 2.35 -6.96
N PHE A 223 -1.50 2.74 -8.17
CA PHE A 223 -0.77 3.72 -9.00
C PHE A 223 0.65 3.30 -9.44
N THR A 224 0.83 2.05 -9.85
CA THR A 224 2.12 1.49 -10.30
C THR A 224 2.72 2.19 -11.53
N TRP A 225 1.97 2.98 -12.29
CA TRP A 225 2.48 3.67 -13.47
C TRP A 225 3.65 4.64 -13.20
N MET A 226 3.84 5.09 -11.95
CA MET A 226 5.02 5.88 -11.55
C MET A 226 6.24 5.00 -11.24
N SER A 227 6.04 3.83 -10.59
CA SER A 227 7.12 2.91 -10.22
C SER A 227 7.55 2.02 -11.40
N THR A 228 6.58 1.58 -12.20
CA THR A 228 6.76 0.75 -13.39
C THR A 228 6.54 1.57 -14.65
N GLN A 229 7.63 2.14 -15.16
CA GLN A 229 7.64 2.82 -16.46
C GLN A 229 8.10 1.87 -17.57
N ALA A 230 7.51 2.00 -18.76
CA ALA A 230 7.98 1.32 -19.96
C ALA A 230 9.41 1.81 -20.29
N LYS A 231 10.38 0.89 -20.27
CA LYS A 231 11.77 1.19 -20.59
C LYS A 231 12.42 0.03 -21.33
N GLN A 232 13.32 0.34 -22.24
CA GLN A 232 14.15 -0.69 -22.86
C GLN A 232 15.11 -1.26 -21.81
N LYS A 233 15.01 -2.57 -21.55
CA LYS A 233 15.93 -3.27 -20.66
C LYS A 233 17.18 -3.71 -21.44
N ALA A 234 18.34 -3.62 -20.81
CA ALA A 234 19.58 -4.08 -21.40
C ALA A 234 19.47 -5.56 -21.80
N GLN A 235 20.04 -5.91 -22.95
CA GLN A 235 20.07 -7.28 -23.49
C GLN A 235 18.68 -7.92 -23.74
N ARG A 236 17.61 -7.12 -23.81
CA ARG A 236 16.28 -7.58 -24.25
C ARG A 236 15.92 -6.98 -25.61
N PRO A 237 15.12 -7.68 -26.44
CA PRO A 237 14.55 -7.09 -27.64
C PRO A 237 13.58 -5.97 -27.27
N SER A 238 13.47 -4.98 -28.15
CA SER A 238 12.47 -3.91 -28.03
C SER A 238 11.12 -4.41 -28.52
N GLU A 239 10.08 -4.15 -27.74
CA GLU A 239 8.69 -4.40 -28.15
C GLU A 239 8.13 -3.25 -29.02
N LEU A 240 8.83 -2.10 -29.07
CA LEU A 240 8.37 -0.90 -29.78
C LEU A 240 8.73 -0.91 -31.27
N PHE A 241 9.88 -1.50 -31.64
CA PHE A 241 10.39 -1.48 -33.00
C PHE A 241 10.34 -2.87 -33.63
N LYS A 242 9.91 -2.97 -34.89
CA LYS A 242 9.73 -4.23 -35.63
C LYS A 242 11.01 -5.07 -35.76
N ASP A 243 12.17 -4.43 -35.73
CA ASP A 243 13.47 -5.09 -35.80
C ASP A 243 13.98 -5.57 -34.43
N GLY A 244 13.24 -5.32 -33.35
CA GLY A 244 13.61 -5.72 -31.99
C GLY A 244 14.81 -4.94 -31.42
N ILE A 245 15.34 -3.94 -32.14
CA ILE A 245 16.53 -3.19 -31.70
C ILE A 245 16.08 -1.91 -31.00
N GLY A 246 16.38 -1.82 -29.69
CA GLY A 246 16.07 -0.61 -28.91
C GLY A 246 16.91 0.61 -29.29
N MET A 247 18.16 0.41 -29.72
CA MET A 247 19.05 1.49 -30.18
C MET A 247 18.82 1.80 -31.67
N ARG A 248 18.47 3.04 -31.99
CA ARG A 248 18.28 3.46 -33.39
C ARG A 248 19.60 3.98 -33.98
N ARG A 249 19.86 3.62 -35.24
CA ARG A 249 20.90 4.28 -36.03
C ARG A 249 20.48 5.73 -36.32
N PRO A 250 21.43 6.68 -36.42
CA PRO A 250 21.14 8.01 -36.94
C PRO A 250 20.48 7.93 -38.33
N VAL A 251 19.69 8.94 -38.67
CA VAL A 251 19.11 9.06 -40.01
C VAL A 251 20.24 9.11 -41.04
N GLN A 252 20.04 8.45 -42.20
CA GLN A 252 21.03 8.44 -43.26
C GLN A 252 21.38 9.89 -43.69
N GLY A 253 22.69 10.17 -43.82
CA GLY A 253 23.19 11.52 -44.14
C GLY A 253 23.39 12.42 -42.92
N THR A 254 23.11 11.96 -41.70
CA THR A 254 23.41 12.72 -40.47
C THR A 254 24.92 12.85 -40.29
N VAL A 255 25.40 14.09 -40.18
CA VAL A 255 26.80 14.41 -39.85
C VAL A 255 26.86 14.93 -38.42
N ALA A 256 27.73 14.36 -37.59
CA ALA A 256 27.93 14.83 -36.22
C ALA A 256 28.45 16.28 -36.22
N ARG A 257 27.94 17.12 -35.30
CA ARG A 257 28.42 18.51 -35.18
C ARG A 257 29.92 18.53 -34.91
N GLY A 258 30.66 19.30 -35.71
CA GLY A 258 32.12 19.39 -35.63
C GLY A 258 32.88 18.28 -36.37
N PHE A 259 32.17 17.34 -37.03
CA PHE A 259 32.79 16.28 -37.83
C PHE A 259 32.67 16.60 -39.31
N LEU A 260 33.81 16.66 -40.02
CA LEU A 260 33.84 16.75 -41.48
C LEU A 260 33.87 15.34 -42.07
N PRO A 261 32.87 14.93 -42.87
CA PRO A 261 32.88 13.64 -43.54
C PRO A 261 34.15 13.46 -44.38
N TYR A 262 34.68 12.25 -44.37
CA TYR A 262 35.83 11.92 -45.19
C TYR A 262 35.42 11.83 -46.66
N ALA A 263 35.91 12.75 -47.50
CA ALA A 263 35.46 12.91 -48.88
C ALA A 263 35.97 11.82 -49.85
N PHE A 264 36.88 10.95 -49.41
CA PHE A 264 37.58 9.99 -50.29
C PHE A 264 37.27 8.52 -49.93
N THR A 265 36.15 8.25 -49.25
CA THR A 265 35.69 6.90 -48.94
C THR A 265 35.64 6.05 -50.22
N GLY A 266 36.28 4.87 -50.18
CA GLY A 266 36.35 3.96 -51.33
C GLY A 266 37.27 4.39 -52.49
N ASN A 267 37.97 5.52 -52.39
CA ASN A 267 38.86 6.02 -53.45
C ASN A 267 40.28 6.36 -52.92
N PRO A 268 41.14 5.34 -52.70
CA PRO A 268 42.47 5.52 -52.15
C PRO A 268 43.41 6.36 -53.03
N ASP A 269 43.26 6.27 -54.36
CA ASP A 269 44.10 6.99 -55.32
C ASP A 269 43.82 8.49 -55.28
N ALA A 270 42.54 8.88 -55.20
CA ALA A 270 42.15 10.29 -55.05
C ALA A 270 42.62 10.86 -53.71
N ALA A 271 42.53 10.07 -52.63
CA ALA A 271 43.06 10.47 -51.33
C ALA A 271 44.57 10.74 -51.36
N GLY A 272 45.34 9.87 -52.02
CA GLY A 272 46.79 10.02 -52.16
C GLY A 272 47.21 11.27 -52.93
N ARG A 273 46.45 11.65 -53.97
CA ARG A 273 46.76 12.82 -54.81
C ARG A 273 46.32 14.14 -54.18
N SER A 274 45.21 14.14 -53.46
CA SER A 274 44.53 15.38 -53.03
C SER A 274 44.75 15.73 -51.55
N LEU A 275 45.11 14.76 -50.69
CA LEU A 275 45.35 15.02 -49.28
C LEU A 275 46.82 15.28 -49.00
N LEU A 276 47.08 16.43 -48.40
CA LEU A 276 48.37 16.81 -47.85
C LEU A 276 48.28 16.84 -46.33
N ASN A 277 49.37 16.49 -45.65
CA ASN A 277 49.43 16.57 -44.21
C ASN A 277 49.42 18.05 -43.77
N PRO A 278 48.38 18.53 -43.06
CA PRO A 278 48.30 19.94 -42.67
C PRO A 278 49.13 20.24 -41.41
N LEU A 279 49.63 19.22 -40.70
CA LEU A 279 50.33 19.39 -39.44
C LEU A 279 51.84 19.57 -39.65
N PRO A 280 52.45 20.64 -39.09
CA PRO A 280 53.89 20.84 -39.18
C PRO A 280 54.64 19.75 -38.39
N MET A 281 55.86 19.42 -38.83
CA MET A 281 56.74 18.48 -38.12
C MET A 281 57.41 19.15 -36.91
N THR A 282 56.63 19.53 -35.90
CA THR A 282 57.13 20.02 -34.61
C THR A 282 57.32 18.86 -33.62
N LYS A 283 58.12 19.07 -32.58
CA LYS A 283 58.35 18.05 -31.53
C LYS A 283 57.04 17.54 -30.94
N ASP A 284 56.10 18.44 -30.62
CA ASP A 284 54.81 18.09 -30.02
C ASP A 284 53.95 17.23 -30.96
N VAL A 285 53.92 17.53 -32.27
CA VAL A 285 53.18 16.74 -33.26
C VAL A 285 53.80 15.35 -33.42
N ILE A 286 55.13 15.25 -33.40
CA ILE A 286 55.84 13.96 -33.48
C ILE A 286 55.62 13.12 -32.22
N GLU A 287 55.66 13.73 -31.02
CA GLU A 287 55.38 13.03 -29.76
C GLU A 287 53.92 12.55 -29.70
N ARG A 288 52.97 13.37 -30.14
CA ARG A 288 51.56 13.00 -30.29
C ARG A 288 51.38 11.85 -31.29
N GLY A 289 52.03 11.93 -32.44
CA GLY A 289 52.04 10.88 -33.45
C GLY A 289 52.65 9.57 -32.95
N LYS A 290 53.72 9.65 -32.16
CA LYS A 290 54.37 8.50 -31.49
C LYS A 290 53.40 7.82 -30.53
N ALA A 291 52.73 8.58 -29.67
CA ALA A 291 51.75 8.04 -28.74
C ALA A 291 50.61 7.33 -29.48
N GLY A 292 50.07 7.95 -30.54
CA GLY A 292 49.04 7.35 -31.39
C GLY A 292 49.50 6.06 -32.08
N PHE A 293 50.69 6.08 -32.68
CA PHE A 293 51.24 4.91 -33.38
C PHE A 293 51.49 3.75 -32.41
N LEU A 294 52.09 4.02 -31.24
CA LEU A 294 52.35 2.99 -30.24
C LEU A 294 51.05 2.39 -29.68
N THR A 295 49.99 3.18 -29.56
CA THR A 295 48.68 2.72 -29.07
C THR A 295 47.95 1.87 -30.10
N TYR A 296 47.80 2.36 -31.34
CA TYR A 296 46.90 1.76 -32.31
C TYR A 296 47.59 0.94 -33.41
N CYS A 297 48.81 1.31 -33.81
CA CYS A 297 49.48 0.72 -34.97
C CYS A 297 50.52 -0.33 -34.57
N SER A 298 51.24 -0.12 -33.46
CA SER A 298 52.32 -1.01 -33.00
C SER A 298 51.90 -2.45 -32.68
N PRO A 299 50.66 -2.75 -32.21
CA PRO A 299 50.26 -4.13 -31.98
C PRO A 299 50.41 -5.00 -33.23
N CYS A 300 50.13 -4.42 -34.41
CA CYS A 300 50.21 -5.09 -35.71
C CYS A 300 51.52 -4.82 -36.46
N HIS A 301 52.01 -3.57 -36.50
CA HIS A 301 53.19 -3.20 -37.30
C HIS A 301 54.52 -3.24 -36.52
N GLY A 302 54.46 -3.53 -35.22
CA GLY A 302 55.62 -3.48 -34.31
C GLY A 302 55.96 -2.06 -33.85
N ASN A 303 56.77 -1.96 -32.80
CA ASN A 303 57.13 -0.67 -32.17
C ASN A 303 57.87 0.28 -33.12
N PHE A 304 58.61 -0.28 -34.09
CA PHE A 304 59.40 0.46 -35.06
C PHE A 304 58.85 0.35 -36.48
N GLY A 305 57.66 -0.24 -36.68
CA GLY A 305 57.05 -0.39 -38.00
C GLY A 305 57.69 -1.45 -38.90
N ALA A 306 58.44 -2.40 -38.35
CA ALA A 306 59.13 -3.44 -39.11
C ALA A 306 58.21 -4.60 -39.56
N GLY A 307 56.93 -4.57 -39.20
CA GLY A 307 56.00 -5.68 -39.44
C GLY A 307 56.16 -6.81 -38.42
N ASP A 308 56.85 -6.56 -37.31
CA ASP A 308 57.05 -7.46 -36.18
C ASP A 308 55.91 -7.38 -35.17
N SER A 309 54.72 -7.74 -35.65
CA SER A 309 53.47 -7.79 -34.87
C SER A 309 53.66 -8.54 -33.54
N ARG A 310 53.15 -7.95 -32.44
CA ARG A 310 52.99 -8.69 -31.17
C ARG A 310 51.83 -9.69 -31.24
N LEU A 311 50.99 -9.57 -32.26
CA LEU A 311 49.87 -10.46 -32.56
C LEU A 311 50.22 -11.52 -33.64
N ARG A 312 51.52 -11.78 -33.86
CA ARG A 312 52.02 -12.81 -34.81
C ARG A 312 51.28 -14.15 -34.57
N GLY A 313 50.75 -14.71 -35.66
CA GLY A 313 50.04 -16.01 -35.64
C GLY A 313 48.52 -15.92 -35.46
N GLN A 314 47.96 -14.77 -35.09
CA GLN A 314 46.49 -14.58 -34.99
C GLN A 314 45.89 -13.94 -36.26
N PHE A 315 46.67 -13.16 -37.00
CA PHE A 315 46.30 -12.51 -38.25
C PHE A 315 47.45 -12.59 -39.26
N PRO A 316 47.20 -12.43 -40.58
CA PRO A 316 48.27 -12.27 -41.56
C PRO A 316 49.20 -11.11 -41.16
N ASN A 317 50.52 -11.36 -41.16
CA ASN A 317 51.48 -10.33 -40.77
C ASN A 317 51.42 -9.16 -41.75
N PRO A 318 51.31 -7.90 -41.26
CA PRO A 318 51.30 -6.75 -42.14
C PRO A 318 52.67 -6.52 -42.78
N PRO A 319 52.74 -5.83 -43.94
CA PRO A 319 54.02 -5.48 -44.56
C PRO A 319 54.82 -4.54 -43.66
N THR A 320 56.15 -4.57 -43.82
CA THR A 320 57.03 -3.56 -43.21
C THR A 320 56.69 -2.17 -43.76
N LEU A 321 56.56 -1.21 -42.85
CA LEU A 321 56.34 0.20 -43.18
C LEU A 321 57.61 0.87 -43.73
N HIS A 322 58.75 0.15 -43.73
CA HIS A 322 60.03 0.60 -44.28
C HIS A 322 60.27 0.20 -45.74
N SER A 323 59.38 -0.59 -46.33
CA SER A 323 59.51 -1.00 -47.74
C SER A 323 59.54 0.20 -48.69
N ASP A 324 60.30 0.10 -49.78
CA ASP A 324 60.43 1.15 -50.80
C ASP A 324 59.08 1.64 -51.31
N LYS A 325 58.13 0.71 -51.48
CA LYS A 325 56.76 1.01 -51.87
C LYS A 325 56.08 1.94 -50.88
N VAL A 326 56.06 1.60 -49.59
CA VAL A 326 55.36 2.39 -48.55
C VAL A 326 56.09 3.70 -48.25
N ARG A 327 57.42 3.73 -48.35
CA ARG A 327 58.21 4.97 -48.22
C ARG A 327 57.85 5.98 -49.30
N ASN A 328 57.60 5.51 -50.52
CA ASN A 328 57.26 6.37 -51.66
C ASN A 328 55.76 6.65 -51.81
N TRP A 329 54.90 6.16 -50.91
CA TRP A 329 53.48 6.54 -50.92
C TRP A 329 53.30 8.01 -50.58
N PRO A 330 52.30 8.71 -51.14
CA PRO A 330 51.88 10.01 -50.63
C PRO A 330 51.32 9.90 -49.21
N ASP A 331 51.49 10.97 -48.40
CA ASP A 331 50.95 11.04 -47.03
C ASP A 331 49.43 10.81 -47.00
N GLY A 332 48.71 11.30 -48.01
CA GLY A 332 47.28 11.08 -48.20
C GLY A 332 46.87 9.61 -48.34
N SER A 333 47.71 8.77 -48.95
CA SER A 333 47.45 7.34 -49.09
C SER A 333 47.59 6.62 -47.75
N ILE A 334 48.59 7.00 -46.96
CA ILE A 334 48.79 6.44 -45.62
C ILE A 334 47.63 6.87 -44.70
N TYR A 335 47.25 8.15 -44.75
CA TYR A 335 46.09 8.66 -44.03
C TYR A 335 44.79 7.93 -44.40
N HIS A 336 44.58 7.65 -45.70
CA HIS A 336 43.42 6.89 -46.18
C HIS A 336 43.38 5.49 -45.59
N VAL A 337 44.50 4.77 -45.59
CA VAL A 337 44.58 3.40 -45.04
C VAL A 337 44.29 3.39 -43.54
N ILE A 338 44.75 4.38 -42.78
CA ILE A 338 44.39 4.49 -41.35
C ILE A 338 42.88 4.79 -41.20
N THR A 339 42.30 5.55 -42.14
CA THR A 339 40.91 5.99 -42.10
C THR A 339 39.92 4.90 -42.46
N GLU A 340 40.08 4.24 -43.59
CA GLU A 340 39.13 3.26 -44.12
C GLU A 340 39.58 1.81 -43.85
N GLY A 341 40.84 1.61 -43.48
CA GLY A 341 41.46 0.29 -43.47
C GLY A 341 41.94 -0.13 -44.87
N GLN A 342 42.58 -1.30 -44.94
CA GLN A 342 42.99 -1.92 -46.19
C GLN A 342 43.18 -3.42 -46.00
N ASN A 343 42.56 -4.24 -46.86
CA ASN A 343 42.57 -5.70 -46.75
C ASN A 343 42.10 -6.16 -45.36
N VAL A 344 42.98 -6.76 -44.55
CA VAL A 344 42.71 -7.21 -43.19
C VAL A 344 42.89 -6.11 -42.13
N MET A 345 43.44 -4.95 -42.50
CA MET A 345 43.58 -3.82 -41.59
C MET A 345 42.21 -3.13 -41.42
N PRO A 346 41.68 -3.04 -40.18
CA PRO A 346 40.40 -2.38 -39.93
C PRO A 346 40.48 -0.86 -40.09
N SER A 347 39.32 -0.23 -40.24
CA SER A 347 39.18 1.22 -40.14
C SER A 347 39.42 1.68 -38.69
N TYR A 348 40.22 2.74 -38.53
CA TYR A 348 40.41 3.42 -37.25
C TYR A 348 39.68 4.77 -37.16
N ALA A 349 38.78 5.09 -38.11
CA ALA A 349 38.11 6.39 -38.17
C ALA A 349 37.29 6.74 -36.92
N SER A 350 36.77 5.74 -36.20
CA SER A 350 36.01 5.91 -34.97
C SER A 350 36.88 6.02 -33.71
N GLN A 351 38.13 5.57 -33.78
CA GLN A 351 39.04 5.48 -32.62
C GLN A 351 40.12 6.56 -32.64
N ILE A 352 40.53 7.02 -33.82
CA ILE A 352 41.62 7.99 -34.00
C ILE A 352 41.08 9.25 -34.67
N SER A 353 41.31 10.40 -34.03
CA SER A 353 40.87 11.69 -34.59
C SER A 353 41.57 12.01 -35.91
N ARG A 354 41.01 12.95 -36.70
CA ARG A 354 41.62 13.40 -37.96
C ARG A 354 43.06 13.89 -37.75
N ASP A 355 43.30 14.71 -36.74
CA ASP A 355 44.62 15.28 -36.50
C ASP A 355 45.60 14.23 -35.97
N ASP A 356 45.13 13.29 -35.13
CA ASP A 356 45.98 12.20 -34.64
C ASP A 356 46.44 11.28 -35.76
N ARG A 357 45.57 11.00 -36.75
CA ARG A 357 45.97 10.23 -37.94
C ARG A 357 47.08 10.94 -38.72
N TRP A 358 46.99 12.26 -38.89
CA TRP A 358 48.04 13.06 -39.53
C TRP A 358 49.34 13.12 -38.72
N ALA A 359 49.23 13.21 -37.39
CA ALA A 359 50.39 13.16 -36.49
C ALA A 359 51.09 11.79 -36.57
N ILE A 360 50.31 10.69 -36.63
CA ILE A 360 50.83 9.33 -36.83
C ILE A 360 51.58 9.22 -38.16
N VAL A 361 51.04 9.79 -39.24
CA VAL A 361 51.72 9.83 -40.54
C VAL A 361 53.08 10.53 -40.42
N ASN A 362 53.15 11.69 -39.75
CA ASN A 362 54.41 12.39 -39.51
C ASN A 362 55.41 11.55 -38.70
N TYR A 363 54.96 10.90 -37.62
CA TYR A 363 55.82 10.01 -36.83
C TYR A 363 56.32 8.81 -37.66
N MET A 364 55.47 8.25 -38.53
CA MET A 364 55.87 7.20 -39.46
C MET A 364 56.98 7.67 -40.41
N ARG A 365 56.90 8.91 -40.91
CA ARG A 365 57.98 9.51 -41.73
C ARG A 365 59.28 9.66 -40.96
N VAL A 366 59.22 10.07 -39.70
CA VAL A 366 60.39 10.13 -38.82
C VAL A 366 61.02 8.75 -38.65
N MET A 367 60.22 7.71 -38.39
CA MET A 367 60.73 6.33 -38.28
C MET A 367 61.37 5.85 -39.58
N GLN A 368 60.73 6.10 -40.74
CA GLN A 368 61.27 5.74 -42.05
C GLN A 368 62.60 6.44 -42.34
N ARG A 369 62.74 7.72 -41.95
CA ARG A 369 63.97 8.50 -42.09
C ARG A 369 65.05 8.05 -41.10
N ALA A 370 64.70 7.75 -39.86
CA ALA A 370 65.64 7.26 -38.85
C ALA A 370 66.21 5.88 -39.22
N HIS A 371 65.40 5.01 -39.84
CA HIS A 371 65.86 3.71 -40.32
C HIS A 371 66.71 3.81 -41.60
N ASN A 372 66.49 4.84 -42.43
CA ASN A 372 67.21 5.09 -43.67
C ASN A 372 67.80 6.51 -43.69
N ALA A 373 68.72 6.77 -42.77
CA ALA A 373 69.41 8.05 -42.69
C ALA A 373 70.15 8.34 -44.01
N LYS A 374 70.07 9.57 -44.51
CA LYS A 374 70.85 10.02 -45.68
C LYS A 374 72.10 10.73 -45.18
N GLU A 375 73.13 10.80 -46.03
CA GLU A 375 74.33 11.60 -45.73
C GLU A 375 73.99 13.05 -45.38
N SER A 376 72.92 13.61 -45.94
CA SER A 376 72.41 14.95 -45.59
C SER A 376 71.95 15.12 -44.14
N ASP A 377 71.75 14.03 -43.39
CA ASP A 377 71.39 14.04 -41.96
C ASP A 377 72.62 14.10 -41.05
N LEU A 378 73.80 13.73 -41.57
CA LEU A 378 75.08 13.92 -40.90
C LEU A 378 75.44 15.41 -41.05
N LYS A 379 75.10 16.21 -40.05
CA LYS A 379 75.61 17.58 -39.95
C LYS A 379 77.09 17.59 -39.59
#